data_AF-A0A8T1SDU4-F1
#
_entry.id   AF-A0A8T1SDU4-F1
#
_cell.length_a   1.000
_cell.length_b   1.000
_cell.length_c   1.000
_cell.angle_alpha   90.00
_cell.angle_beta   90.00
_cell.angle_gamma   90.00
#
_symmetry.space_group_name_H-M   'P 1'
#
loop_
_entity.id
_entity.type
_entity.pdbx_description
1 polymer ?
#
loop_
_entity_poly.entity_id
_entity_poly.type
_entity_poly.pdbx_seq_one_letter_code
_entity_poly.pdbx_strand_id
1 'polypeptide(L)'
;MKIKRPKKSKQPDTIPPTITNCPWDITITTETDPVRVSWEQPEISDNSGVFTSIASISSDSCFRYGTHQVQYTAHDEAGNEASCQFKVTIKKPDLSCTAQPPTDGSLACGTLSYPGSGMNKWQFCVPFCMKSTGFHRRAGSVFFCKPSQSGTSWFHLDEAWQMTKAHMPETCTVRRRTGSRRGDSLQYYEGDCNEQAVKKNILATVEHIVAKDPSVISQCTRHPNTCGSFRISDLSVHCGPGNNQRDTEPPVVISCPQNIEIETKKGNPYWNDLPELSWKEPVFEDNSRGPLTITKGGSNVNNGDKLAYGQYSVEYIATDLSGNQAKCSFEISVKSIACTMELPEHGAIVCGYPSVEGMDLMTIDCIVLCQSKYQFSRDPYPIYACSEEGLWWTFTSTFTPIGPNLPSLNHKCQEPDIHKKPKVVDQNFYFDGDCHDRTVQDTLIGHLEYFQRKTSAYQYCELNREFCRKWNGYRNVTVFCGST
;
A
#
# COMPACT_ATOMS: atom_id res chain seq x y z
N MET A 1 -28.11 -94.11 -69.61
CA MET A 1 -29.03 -93.01 -69.25
C MET A 1 -28.71 -92.51 -67.85
N LYS A 2 -28.45 -91.20 -67.75
CA LYS A 2 -28.35 -90.33 -66.56
C LYS A 2 -27.51 -90.81 -65.36
N ILE A 3 -26.26 -90.34 -65.38
CA ILE A 3 -25.29 -90.21 -64.30
C ILE A 3 -25.96 -89.61 -63.05
N LYS A 4 -25.94 -90.33 -61.92
CA LYS A 4 -26.20 -89.73 -60.61
C LYS A 4 -25.03 -88.81 -60.26
N ARG A 5 -25.27 -87.50 -60.33
CA ARG A 5 -24.34 -86.48 -59.80
C ARG A 5 -24.06 -86.77 -58.32
N PRO A 6 -22.82 -86.61 -57.84
CA PRO A 6 -22.49 -86.85 -56.43
C PRO A 6 -23.28 -85.87 -55.57
N LYS A 7 -23.85 -86.36 -54.46
CA LYS A 7 -24.23 -85.46 -53.36
C LYS A 7 -22.93 -84.81 -52.90
N LYS A 8 -22.74 -83.52 -53.19
CA LYS A 8 -21.69 -82.73 -52.53
C LYS A 8 -21.91 -82.93 -51.03
N SER A 9 -20.96 -83.56 -50.34
CA SER A 9 -20.88 -83.42 -48.89
C SER A 9 -20.78 -81.92 -48.63
N LYS A 10 -21.77 -81.33 -47.95
CA LYS A 10 -21.62 -79.99 -47.37
C LYS A 10 -20.35 -80.09 -46.52
N GLN A 11 -19.28 -79.38 -46.90
CA GLN A 11 -18.11 -79.29 -46.04
C GLN A 11 -18.60 -78.77 -44.67
N PRO A 12 -18.12 -79.33 -43.54
CA PRO A 12 -18.45 -78.77 -42.25
C PRO A 12 -17.95 -77.34 -42.20
N ASP A 13 -18.81 -76.40 -41.78
CA ASP A 13 -18.38 -75.03 -41.59
C ASP A 13 -17.44 -74.95 -40.40
N THR A 14 -16.28 -74.33 -40.61
CA THR A 14 -15.24 -74.17 -39.59
C THR A 14 -14.91 -72.70 -39.34
N ILE A 15 -15.64 -71.78 -39.97
CA ILE A 15 -15.40 -70.34 -39.88
C ILE A 15 -16.48 -69.76 -38.94
N PRO A 16 -16.11 -69.11 -37.83
CA PRO A 16 -17.08 -68.46 -36.96
C PRO A 16 -17.78 -67.26 -37.62
N PRO A 17 -18.97 -66.88 -37.14
CA PRO A 17 -19.65 -65.66 -37.57
C PRO A 17 -18.77 -64.42 -37.42
N THR A 18 -18.91 -63.47 -38.34
CA THR A 18 -18.27 -62.16 -38.25
C THR A 18 -19.24 -61.13 -37.69
N ILE A 19 -18.85 -60.48 -36.58
CA ILE A 19 -19.58 -59.36 -35.99
C ILE A 19 -18.87 -58.05 -36.36
N THR A 20 -19.51 -57.22 -37.18
CA THR A 20 -19.04 -55.88 -37.57
C THR A 20 -19.83 -54.79 -36.84
N ASN A 21 -19.25 -53.60 -36.72
CA ASN A 21 -19.87 -52.45 -36.03
C ASN A 21 -20.29 -52.75 -34.57
N CYS A 22 -19.45 -53.47 -33.82
CA CYS A 22 -19.66 -53.61 -32.37
C CYS A 22 -19.71 -52.22 -31.72
N PRO A 23 -20.73 -51.92 -30.90
CA PRO A 23 -20.87 -50.60 -30.28
C PRO A 23 -19.64 -50.24 -29.43
N TRP A 24 -19.33 -48.95 -29.37
CA TRP A 24 -18.33 -48.42 -28.46
C TRP A 24 -18.90 -48.29 -27.04
N ASP A 25 -18.02 -48.19 -26.06
CA ASP A 25 -18.41 -47.90 -24.68
C ASP A 25 -19.22 -46.59 -24.60
N ILE A 26 -20.38 -46.64 -23.94
CA ILE A 26 -21.31 -45.53 -23.78
C ILE A 26 -21.17 -44.98 -22.37
N THR A 27 -20.96 -43.67 -22.23
CA THR A 27 -21.00 -42.99 -20.93
C THR A 27 -22.08 -41.91 -20.94
N ILE A 28 -23.03 -42.01 -20.00
CA ILE A 28 -24.11 -41.04 -19.84
C ILE A 28 -24.06 -40.49 -18.42
N THR A 29 -24.11 -39.17 -18.29
CA THR A 29 -24.21 -38.47 -17.01
C THR A 29 -25.61 -37.89 -16.88
N THR A 30 -26.37 -38.29 -15.86
CA THR A 30 -27.78 -37.89 -15.70
C THR A 30 -28.22 -37.77 -14.23
N GLU A 31 -29.18 -36.86 -13.97
CA GLU A 31 -29.82 -36.69 -12.66
C GLU A 31 -30.97 -37.67 -12.40
N THR A 32 -31.44 -38.36 -13.43
CA THR A 32 -32.55 -39.32 -13.35
C THR A 32 -32.04 -40.77 -13.38
N ASP A 33 -32.62 -41.61 -12.53
CA ASP A 33 -32.32 -43.05 -12.45
C ASP A 33 -33.65 -43.82 -12.27
N PRO A 34 -34.01 -44.73 -13.19
CA PRO A 34 -33.23 -45.22 -14.34
C PRO A 34 -33.29 -44.32 -15.57
N VAL A 35 -32.32 -44.48 -16.48
CA VAL A 35 -32.26 -43.79 -17.78
C VAL A 35 -32.35 -44.78 -18.94
N ARG A 36 -33.08 -44.43 -19.99
CA ARG A 36 -33.17 -45.24 -21.22
C ARG A 36 -31.97 -44.95 -22.10
N VAL A 37 -31.30 -46.01 -22.56
CA VAL A 37 -30.09 -45.92 -23.39
C VAL A 37 -30.30 -46.71 -24.66
N SER A 38 -30.02 -46.06 -25.80
CA SER A 38 -30.10 -46.66 -27.13
C SER A 38 -28.75 -46.63 -27.82
N TRP A 39 -28.50 -47.65 -28.64
CA TRP A 39 -27.33 -47.78 -29.50
C TRP A 39 -27.69 -48.50 -30.79
N GLU A 40 -26.87 -48.30 -31.82
CA GLU A 40 -26.94 -49.01 -33.08
C GLU A 40 -26.50 -50.47 -32.89
N GLN A 41 -27.28 -51.42 -33.39
CA GLN A 41 -26.99 -52.85 -33.20
C GLN A 41 -25.86 -53.30 -34.14
N PRO A 42 -24.99 -54.24 -33.72
CA PRO A 42 -23.92 -54.74 -34.57
C PRO A 42 -24.47 -55.53 -35.76
N GLU A 43 -23.74 -55.52 -36.86
CA GLU A 43 -24.03 -56.31 -38.05
C GLU A 43 -23.39 -57.70 -37.91
N ILE A 44 -24.15 -58.75 -38.19
CA ILE A 44 -23.69 -60.13 -38.08
C ILE A 44 -23.81 -60.79 -39.44
N SER A 45 -22.72 -61.39 -39.89
CA SER A 45 -22.65 -62.11 -41.17
C SER A 45 -21.86 -63.40 -41.00
N ASP A 46 -22.20 -64.40 -41.80
CA ASP A 46 -21.53 -65.71 -41.77
C ASP A 46 -21.50 -66.29 -43.19
N ASN A 47 -20.49 -67.10 -43.51
CA ASN A 47 -20.35 -67.72 -44.83
C ASN A 47 -21.39 -68.82 -45.09
N SER A 48 -21.98 -69.42 -44.05
CA SER A 48 -23.10 -70.35 -44.17
C SER A 48 -24.44 -69.66 -44.47
N GLY A 49 -24.55 -68.37 -44.14
CA GLY A 49 -25.78 -67.56 -44.27
C GLY A 49 -26.86 -67.83 -43.22
N VAL A 50 -26.63 -68.72 -42.26
CA VAL A 50 -27.57 -69.03 -41.16
C VAL A 50 -26.87 -68.87 -39.83
N PHE A 51 -27.40 -67.99 -38.98
CA PHE A 51 -26.85 -67.73 -37.64
C PHE A 51 -27.97 -67.35 -36.67
N THR A 52 -27.68 -67.45 -35.38
CA THR A 52 -28.50 -66.91 -34.29
C THR A 52 -27.68 -65.89 -33.50
N SER A 53 -28.30 -64.86 -32.95
CA SER A 53 -27.63 -63.88 -32.11
C SER A 53 -28.40 -63.61 -30.82
N ILE A 54 -27.66 -63.46 -29.73
CA ILE A 54 -28.20 -63.22 -28.39
C ILE A 54 -27.46 -62.01 -27.81
N ALA A 55 -28.22 -61.00 -27.37
CA ALA A 55 -27.70 -59.87 -26.62
C ALA A 55 -27.97 -60.06 -25.12
N SER A 56 -26.99 -59.80 -24.25
CA SER A 56 -27.18 -59.87 -22.80
C SER A 56 -28.14 -58.79 -22.28
N ILE A 57 -28.19 -57.63 -22.96
CA ILE A 57 -29.10 -56.51 -22.70
C ILE A 57 -29.51 -55.92 -24.05
N SER A 58 -30.80 -55.70 -24.28
CA SER A 58 -31.30 -55.11 -25.54
C SER A 58 -31.07 -53.60 -25.59
N SER A 59 -30.87 -53.07 -26.80
CA SER A 59 -30.95 -51.62 -27.06
C SER A 59 -32.31 -51.09 -26.57
N ASP A 60 -32.36 -49.82 -26.16
CA ASP A 60 -33.52 -49.16 -25.54
C ASP A 60 -33.91 -49.65 -24.13
N SER A 61 -33.02 -50.39 -23.46
CA SER A 61 -33.22 -50.79 -22.06
C SER A 61 -32.99 -49.64 -21.07
N CYS A 62 -33.54 -49.79 -19.86
CA CYS A 62 -33.33 -48.86 -18.75
C CYS A 62 -32.12 -49.29 -17.92
N PHE A 63 -31.15 -48.39 -17.75
CA PHE A 63 -29.94 -48.61 -16.97
C PHE A 63 -29.98 -47.80 -15.68
N ARG A 64 -29.55 -48.42 -14.57
CA ARG A 64 -29.30 -47.74 -13.31
C ARG A 64 -27.87 -47.20 -13.22
N TYR A 65 -27.57 -46.36 -12.25
CA TYR A 65 -26.19 -45.92 -12.00
C TYR A 65 -25.21 -47.09 -11.86
N GLY A 66 -24.02 -46.93 -12.44
CA GLY A 66 -22.97 -47.96 -12.47
C GLY A 66 -22.53 -48.33 -13.88
N THR A 67 -21.66 -49.32 -13.97
CA THR A 67 -21.14 -49.85 -15.23
C THR A 67 -21.79 -51.20 -15.51
N HIS A 68 -22.43 -51.32 -16.67
CA HIS A 68 -23.11 -52.52 -17.14
C HIS A 68 -22.41 -53.03 -18.39
N GLN A 69 -22.17 -54.33 -18.45
CA GLN A 69 -21.50 -54.97 -19.59
C GLN A 69 -22.55 -55.55 -20.53
N VAL A 70 -22.55 -55.08 -21.77
CA VAL A 70 -23.41 -55.60 -22.84
C VAL A 70 -22.56 -56.50 -23.72
N GLN A 71 -23.03 -57.72 -23.96
CA GLN A 71 -22.35 -58.73 -24.78
C GLN A 71 -23.32 -59.24 -25.84
N TYR A 72 -22.85 -59.24 -27.08
CA TYR A 72 -23.50 -59.91 -28.21
C TYR A 72 -22.76 -61.21 -28.50
N THR A 73 -23.50 -62.30 -28.64
CA THR A 73 -22.97 -63.62 -28.97
C THR A 73 -23.70 -64.15 -30.19
N ALA A 74 -22.96 -64.56 -31.22
CA ALA A 74 -23.49 -65.13 -32.44
C ALA A 74 -23.03 -66.58 -32.60
N HIS A 75 -23.95 -67.46 -33.01
CA HIS A 75 -23.70 -68.87 -33.29
C HIS A 75 -24.16 -69.23 -34.70
N ASP A 76 -23.34 -69.99 -35.44
CA ASP A 76 -23.75 -70.61 -36.70
C ASP A 76 -24.40 -72.00 -36.47
N GLU A 77 -24.89 -72.66 -37.54
CA GLU A 77 -25.45 -74.02 -37.45
C GLU A 77 -24.41 -75.12 -37.18
N ALA A 78 -23.12 -74.83 -37.38
CA ALA A 78 -22.02 -75.75 -37.11
C ALA A 78 -21.55 -75.69 -35.64
N GLY A 79 -22.03 -74.70 -34.87
CA GLY A 79 -21.70 -74.46 -33.47
C GLY A 79 -20.48 -73.55 -33.26
N ASN A 80 -19.98 -72.87 -34.29
CA ASN A 80 -18.92 -71.87 -34.14
C ASN A 80 -19.50 -70.60 -33.51
N GLU A 81 -18.70 -69.92 -32.69
CA GLU A 81 -19.13 -68.77 -31.89
C GLU A 81 -18.25 -67.55 -32.13
N ALA A 82 -18.88 -66.38 -32.21
CA ALA A 82 -18.21 -65.09 -32.11
C ALA A 82 -18.92 -64.19 -31.09
N SER A 83 -18.15 -63.38 -30.36
CA SER A 83 -18.70 -62.45 -29.39
C SER A 83 -18.05 -61.08 -29.46
N CYS A 84 -18.85 -60.06 -29.12
CA CYS A 84 -18.44 -58.66 -29.03
C CYS A 84 -19.03 -58.07 -27.75
N GLN A 85 -18.27 -57.20 -27.07
CA GLN A 85 -18.70 -56.63 -25.80
C GLN A 85 -18.33 -55.15 -25.69
N PHE A 86 -19.18 -54.39 -25.00
CA PHE A 86 -18.96 -53.00 -24.66
C PHE A 86 -19.60 -52.66 -23.31
N LYS A 87 -19.24 -51.51 -22.76
CA LYS A 87 -19.71 -51.04 -21.45
C LYS A 87 -20.68 -49.89 -21.59
N VAL A 88 -21.77 -49.94 -20.85
CA VAL A 88 -22.66 -48.80 -20.62
C VAL A 88 -22.43 -48.30 -19.21
N THR A 89 -21.87 -47.10 -19.07
CA THR A 89 -21.57 -46.46 -17.78
C THR A 89 -22.52 -45.31 -17.55
N ILE A 90 -23.41 -45.44 -16.56
CA ILE A 90 -24.29 -44.37 -16.11
C ILE A 90 -23.68 -43.72 -14.87
N LYS A 91 -23.22 -42.49 -15.04
CA LYS A 91 -22.60 -41.68 -13.97
C LYS A 91 -23.60 -40.68 -13.41
N LYS A 92 -23.43 -40.39 -12.12
CA LYS A 92 -24.01 -39.19 -11.51
C LYS A 92 -23.17 -37.97 -11.90
N PRO A 93 -23.76 -36.77 -12.05
CA PRO A 93 -22.99 -35.53 -12.20
C PRO A 93 -22.11 -35.29 -10.97
N ASP A 94 -20.84 -34.94 -11.17
CA ASP A 94 -19.96 -34.50 -10.09
C ASP A 94 -20.43 -33.13 -9.58
N LEU A 95 -20.84 -33.08 -8.31
CA LEU A 95 -21.44 -31.91 -7.68
C LEU A 95 -20.35 -31.07 -7.02
N SER A 96 -19.48 -30.47 -7.83
CA SER A 96 -18.36 -29.63 -7.38
C SER A 96 -18.47 -28.23 -7.98
N CYS A 97 -19.22 -27.35 -7.32
CA CYS A 97 -19.18 -25.93 -7.63
C CYS A 97 -17.94 -25.30 -6.97
N THR A 98 -17.10 -24.63 -7.76
CA THR A 98 -16.06 -23.76 -7.22
C THR A 98 -16.64 -22.39 -6.88
N ALA A 99 -16.30 -21.86 -5.72
CA ALA A 99 -16.62 -20.49 -5.32
C ALA A 99 -15.42 -19.87 -4.62
N GLN A 100 -15.20 -18.57 -4.84
CA GLN A 100 -14.16 -17.81 -4.16
C GLN A 100 -14.79 -16.97 -3.05
N PRO A 101 -14.08 -16.79 -1.92
CA PRO A 101 -14.55 -15.90 -0.86
C PRO A 101 -14.52 -14.42 -1.30
N PRO A 102 -15.47 -13.59 -0.84
CA PRO A 102 -15.48 -12.17 -1.15
C PRO A 102 -14.28 -11.44 -0.55
N THR A 103 -13.76 -10.41 -1.24
CA THR A 103 -12.78 -9.47 -0.65
C THR A 103 -13.34 -8.86 0.63
N ASP A 104 -12.51 -8.69 1.67
CA ASP A 104 -12.90 -8.16 2.99
C ASP A 104 -14.08 -8.93 3.64
N GLY A 105 -14.15 -10.23 3.36
CA GLY A 105 -15.19 -11.12 3.85
C GLY A 105 -14.74 -12.58 3.84
N SER A 106 -15.68 -13.49 4.10
CA SER A 106 -15.42 -14.92 4.13
C SER A 106 -16.54 -15.71 3.46
N LEU A 107 -16.25 -16.96 3.13
CA LEU A 107 -17.20 -17.89 2.54
C LEU A 107 -17.11 -19.20 3.30
N ALA A 108 -18.23 -19.59 3.91
CA ALA A 108 -18.33 -20.87 4.57
C ALA A 108 -19.07 -21.85 3.68
N CYS A 109 -18.45 -22.97 3.34
CA CYS A 109 -18.99 -23.97 2.43
C CYS A 109 -19.08 -25.32 3.11
N GLY A 110 -20.10 -26.09 2.80
CA GLY A 110 -20.30 -27.43 3.32
C GLY A 110 -21.25 -28.24 2.47
N THR A 111 -21.59 -29.41 2.98
CA THR A 111 -22.46 -30.37 2.30
C THR A 111 -23.69 -30.66 3.13
N LEU A 112 -24.87 -30.53 2.53
CA LEU A 112 -26.15 -30.84 3.12
C LEU A 112 -26.63 -32.21 2.64
N SER A 113 -27.02 -33.09 3.57
CA SER A 113 -27.52 -34.43 3.27
C SER A 113 -28.77 -34.75 4.09
N TYR A 114 -29.67 -35.55 3.52
CA TYR A 114 -30.90 -36.01 4.17
C TYR A 114 -30.82 -37.54 4.37
N PRO A 115 -30.66 -38.04 5.61
CA PRO A 115 -30.61 -39.46 5.92
C PRO A 115 -31.88 -40.17 5.46
N GLY A 116 -31.74 -41.34 4.84
CA GLY A 116 -32.85 -42.21 4.48
C GLY A 116 -33.67 -41.79 3.25
N SER A 117 -33.43 -40.62 2.65
CA SER A 117 -34.19 -40.16 1.47
C SER A 117 -33.62 -40.63 0.13
N GLY A 118 -32.43 -41.22 0.11
CA GLY A 118 -31.72 -41.57 -1.12
C GLY A 118 -31.34 -40.36 -2.00
N MET A 119 -31.58 -39.13 -1.51
CA MET A 119 -31.27 -37.91 -2.23
C MET A 119 -29.76 -37.65 -2.28
N ASN A 120 -29.32 -37.01 -3.36
CA ASN A 120 -27.93 -36.59 -3.50
C ASN A 120 -27.56 -35.55 -2.43
N LYS A 121 -26.29 -35.58 -2.02
CA LYS A 121 -25.68 -34.54 -1.18
C LYS A 121 -25.65 -33.21 -1.95
N TRP A 122 -26.03 -32.11 -1.31
CA TRP A 122 -26.02 -30.77 -1.90
C TRP A 122 -24.85 -29.98 -1.34
N GLN A 123 -23.96 -29.49 -2.19
CA GLN A 123 -22.97 -28.50 -1.77
C GLN A 123 -23.69 -27.17 -1.56
N PHE A 124 -23.38 -26.48 -0.46
CA PHE A 124 -23.87 -25.14 -0.19
C PHE A 124 -22.74 -24.23 0.27
N CYS A 125 -22.91 -22.93 0.09
CA CYS A 125 -22.06 -21.94 0.72
C CYS A 125 -22.88 -20.75 1.25
N VAL A 126 -22.34 -20.11 2.29
CA VAL A 126 -22.88 -18.91 2.91
C VAL A 126 -21.77 -17.84 2.88
N PRO A 127 -21.96 -16.74 2.14
CA PRO A 127 -21.02 -15.62 2.15
C PRO A 127 -21.24 -14.76 3.40
N PHE A 128 -20.15 -14.17 3.89
CA PHE A 128 -20.13 -13.25 5.03
C PHE A 128 -19.28 -12.01 4.70
N CYS A 129 -19.64 -10.88 5.31
CA CYS A 129 -18.79 -9.69 5.34
C CYS A 129 -18.36 -9.36 6.77
N MET A 130 -17.30 -8.58 6.94
CA MET A 130 -16.98 -7.98 8.24
C MET A 130 -18.08 -6.97 8.63
N LYS A 131 -18.34 -6.75 9.93
CA LYS A 131 -19.34 -5.75 10.38
C LYS A 131 -19.03 -4.31 9.92
N SER A 132 -17.76 -4.01 9.66
CA SER A 132 -17.27 -2.73 9.13
C SER A 132 -17.58 -2.53 7.63
N THR A 133 -17.81 -3.62 6.90
CA THR A 133 -18.10 -3.63 5.46
C THR A 133 -19.54 -4.12 5.21
N GLY A 134 -19.91 -4.29 3.95
CA GLY A 134 -21.15 -4.97 3.59
C GLY A 134 -21.25 -5.28 2.11
N PHE A 135 -22.16 -6.20 1.78
CA PHE A 135 -22.34 -6.67 0.42
C PHE A 135 -22.66 -5.52 -0.53
N HIS A 136 -21.97 -5.51 -1.68
CA HIS A 136 -22.21 -4.51 -2.73
C HIS A 136 -23.65 -4.61 -3.28
N ARG A 137 -24.22 -5.82 -3.39
CA ARG A 137 -25.60 -6.09 -3.82
C ARG A 137 -26.35 -6.86 -2.74
N ARG A 138 -27.68 -6.99 -2.87
CA ARG A 138 -28.44 -7.90 -2.00
C ARG A 138 -27.91 -9.33 -2.22
N ALA A 139 -27.56 -10.02 -1.14
CA ALA A 139 -27.04 -11.37 -1.17
C ALA A 139 -28.07 -12.32 -0.55
N GLY A 140 -28.26 -13.49 -1.16
CA GLY A 140 -29.03 -14.58 -0.54
C GLY A 140 -28.38 -15.07 0.75
N SER A 141 -29.17 -15.68 1.64
CA SER A 141 -28.67 -16.23 2.90
C SER A 141 -27.89 -17.53 2.68
N VAL A 142 -28.39 -18.44 1.83
CA VAL A 142 -27.73 -19.71 1.51
C VAL A 142 -27.72 -19.91 -0.01
N PHE A 143 -26.56 -20.26 -0.55
CA PHE A 143 -26.38 -20.59 -1.95
C PHE A 143 -26.21 -22.11 -2.08
N PHE A 144 -27.02 -22.74 -2.91
CA PHE A 144 -26.97 -24.17 -3.20
C PHE A 144 -26.36 -24.41 -4.58
N CYS A 145 -25.42 -25.34 -4.65
CA CYS A 145 -24.90 -25.87 -5.90
C CYS A 145 -25.89 -26.89 -6.44
N LYS A 146 -26.37 -26.68 -7.67
CA LYS A 146 -27.14 -27.69 -8.41
C LYS A 146 -26.42 -28.04 -9.71
N PRO A 147 -26.47 -29.29 -10.17
CA PRO A 147 -26.11 -29.59 -11.54
C PRO A 147 -27.11 -28.89 -12.47
N SER A 148 -26.64 -28.44 -13.63
CA SER A 148 -27.45 -27.86 -14.70
C SER A 148 -27.08 -28.54 -16.00
N GLN A 149 -27.97 -28.47 -16.99
CA GLN A 149 -27.78 -29.06 -18.33
C GLN A 149 -26.52 -28.54 -19.05
N SER A 150 -25.97 -27.40 -18.61
CA SER A 150 -24.74 -26.76 -19.13
C SER A 150 -23.56 -26.73 -18.14
N GLY A 151 -23.64 -27.44 -17.01
CA GLY A 151 -22.63 -27.47 -15.95
C GLY A 151 -23.18 -27.14 -14.56
N THR A 152 -22.37 -27.20 -13.50
CA THR A 152 -22.81 -26.88 -12.14
C THR A 152 -23.01 -25.36 -11.96
N SER A 153 -24.07 -24.93 -11.27
CA SER A 153 -24.37 -23.51 -11.02
C SER A 153 -24.89 -23.25 -9.60
N TRP A 154 -24.68 -22.03 -9.10
CA TRP A 154 -25.17 -21.56 -7.80
C TRP A 154 -26.59 -20.98 -7.90
N PHE A 155 -27.41 -21.28 -6.91
CA PHE A 155 -28.79 -20.82 -6.78
C PHE A 155 -29.10 -20.39 -5.35
N HIS A 156 -30.01 -19.42 -5.17
CA HIS A 156 -30.61 -19.11 -3.86
C HIS A 156 -32.11 -18.85 -4.01
N LEU A 157 -32.83 -18.75 -2.88
CA LEU A 157 -34.19 -18.24 -2.87
C LEU A 157 -34.19 -16.73 -3.01
N ASP A 158 -34.90 -16.24 -4.01
CA ASP A 158 -35.19 -14.82 -4.13
C ASP A 158 -36.34 -14.37 -3.21
N GLU A 159 -36.66 -13.09 -3.27
CA GLU A 159 -37.73 -12.47 -2.48
C GLU A 159 -39.14 -12.98 -2.85
N ALA A 160 -39.27 -13.63 -4.01
CA ALA A 160 -40.49 -14.28 -4.49
C ALA A 160 -40.55 -15.77 -4.14
N TRP A 161 -39.64 -16.26 -3.29
CA TRP A 161 -39.55 -17.66 -2.87
C TRP A 161 -39.29 -18.63 -4.03
N GLN A 162 -38.63 -18.15 -5.09
CA GLN A 162 -38.24 -18.95 -6.24
C GLN A 162 -36.73 -19.21 -6.21
N MET A 163 -36.35 -20.44 -6.57
CA MET A 163 -34.94 -20.80 -6.75
C MET A 163 -34.43 -20.18 -8.04
N THR A 164 -33.60 -19.15 -7.93
CA THR A 164 -33.03 -18.43 -9.07
C THR A 164 -31.53 -18.62 -9.16
N LYS A 165 -31.01 -18.68 -10.39
CA LYS A 165 -29.56 -18.77 -10.65
C LYS A 165 -28.91 -17.48 -10.19
N ALA A 166 -27.85 -17.57 -9.40
CA ALA A 166 -27.19 -16.40 -8.85
C ALA A 166 -25.67 -16.50 -8.85
N HIS A 167 -25.07 -15.32 -8.84
CA HIS A 167 -23.63 -15.17 -8.69
C HIS A 167 -23.30 -14.98 -7.21
N MET A 168 -22.27 -15.66 -6.74
CA MET A 168 -21.76 -15.48 -5.38
C MET A 168 -21.22 -14.03 -5.22
N PRO A 169 -21.40 -13.38 -4.07
CA PRO A 169 -20.82 -12.06 -3.84
C PRO A 169 -19.29 -12.09 -3.95
N GLU A 170 -18.72 -11.20 -4.75
CA GLU A 170 -17.27 -11.13 -5.00
C GLU A 170 -16.53 -10.17 -4.06
N THR A 171 -17.23 -9.18 -3.51
CA THR A 171 -16.60 -8.11 -2.71
C THR A 171 -17.54 -7.57 -1.63
N CYS A 172 -16.97 -7.32 -0.45
CA CYS A 172 -17.55 -6.51 0.60
C CYS A 172 -17.02 -5.08 0.49
N THR A 173 -17.91 -4.08 0.59
CA THR A 173 -17.56 -2.66 0.41
C THR A 173 -17.74 -1.87 1.70
N VAL A 174 -16.93 -0.82 1.88
CA VAL A 174 -17.05 0.09 3.04
C VAL A 174 -18.42 0.76 3.05
N ARG A 175 -19.13 0.70 4.18
CA ARG A 175 -20.48 1.26 4.28
C ARG A 175 -20.45 2.79 4.20
N ARG A 176 -21.22 3.36 3.27
CA ARG A 176 -21.66 4.77 3.36
C ARG A 176 -22.68 4.89 4.50
N ARG A 177 -22.51 5.90 5.37
CA ARG A 177 -23.15 6.07 6.70
C ARG A 177 -24.69 5.97 6.78
N THR A 178 -25.43 5.77 5.67
CA THR A 178 -26.90 5.85 5.63
C THR A 178 -27.62 4.64 4.97
N GLY A 179 -26.92 3.55 4.64
CA GLY A 179 -27.54 2.38 3.99
C GLY A 179 -27.94 1.23 4.95
N SER A 180 -29.19 0.75 4.86
CA SER A 180 -29.62 -0.52 5.46
C SER A 180 -28.74 -1.69 4.98
N ARG A 181 -28.48 -2.66 5.87
CA ARG A 181 -27.70 -3.87 5.53
C ARG A 181 -28.39 -4.60 4.37
N ARG A 182 -27.59 -5.05 3.40
CA ARG A 182 -28.07 -5.70 2.17
C ARG A 182 -28.04 -7.23 2.26
N GLY A 183 -27.68 -7.79 3.41
CA GLY A 183 -27.73 -9.22 3.72
C GLY A 183 -28.31 -9.42 5.13
N ASP A 184 -28.54 -10.67 5.52
CA ASP A 184 -29.07 -11.01 6.85
C ASP A 184 -28.11 -10.51 7.93
N SER A 185 -28.68 -10.07 9.07
CA SER A 185 -27.92 -9.68 10.26
C SER A 185 -26.85 -10.69 10.69
N LEU A 186 -27.09 -11.99 10.44
CA LEU A 186 -26.20 -13.09 10.78
C LEU A 186 -25.05 -13.29 9.78
N GLN A 187 -25.09 -12.68 8.59
CA GLN A 187 -24.02 -12.76 7.58
C GLN A 187 -22.88 -11.77 7.82
N TYR A 188 -22.73 -11.29 9.06
CA TYR A 188 -21.68 -10.34 9.44
C TYR A 188 -20.92 -10.81 10.70
N TYR A 189 -19.59 -10.84 10.63
CA TYR A 189 -18.73 -11.20 11.76
C TYR A 189 -17.77 -10.06 12.14
N GLU A 190 -17.15 -10.19 13.32
CA GLU A 190 -16.09 -9.33 13.83
C GLU A 190 -14.82 -10.16 14.09
N GLY A 191 -13.66 -9.51 14.00
CA GLY A 191 -12.35 -10.15 14.16
C GLY A 191 -11.73 -10.61 12.85
N ASP A 192 -10.46 -11.05 12.92
CA ASP A 192 -9.72 -11.63 11.79
C ASP A 192 -10.27 -13.03 11.49
N CYS A 193 -10.76 -13.25 10.28
CA CYS A 193 -11.28 -14.55 9.88
C CYS A 193 -10.25 -15.67 9.95
N ASN A 194 -8.95 -15.37 9.88
CA ASN A 194 -7.90 -16.38 9.99
C ASN A 194 -7.79 -16.94 11.41
N GLU A 195 -8.29 -16.24 12.42
CA GLU A 195 -8.32 -16.75 13.79
C GLU A 195 -9.28 -17.93 13.96
N GLN A 196 -8.81 -18.96 14.65
CA GLN A 196 -9.59 -20.18 14.87
C GLN A 196 -10.89 -19.92 15.64
N ALA A 197 -10.90 -18.97 16.57
CA ALA A 197 -12.07 -18.57 17.33
C ALA A 197 -13.14 -17.94 16.41
N VAL A 198 -12.72 -17.04 15.52
CA VAL A 198 -13.61 -16.39 14.56
C VAL A 198 -14.17 -17.40 13.55
N LYS A 199 -13.34 -18.31 13.01
CA LYS A 199 -13.81 -19.41 12.15
C LYS A 199 -14.87 -20.26 12.85
N LYS A 200 -14.65 -20.64 14.11
CA LYS A 200 -15.61 -21.43 14.89
C LYS A 200 -16.95 -20.71 15.05
N ASN A 201 -16.92 -19.40 15.29
CA ASN A 201 -18.13 -18.58 15.39
C ASN A 201 -18.88 -18.48 14.05
N ILE A 202 -18.15 -18.29 12.95
CA ILE A 202 -18.73 -18.30 11.58
C ILE A 202 -19.40 -19.65 11.32
N LEU A 203 -18.71 -20.77 11.57
CA LEU A 203 -19.26 -22.12 11.39
C LEU A 203 -20.55 -22.35 12.18
N ALA A 204 -20.58 -21.98 13.46
CA ALA A 204 -21.79 -22.10 14.29
C ALA A 204 -22.94 -21.22 13.76
N THR A 205 -22.63 -20.04 13.22
CA THR A 205 -23.63 -19.15 12.63
C THR A 205 -24.20 -19.72 11.33
N VAL A 206 -23.37 -20.38 10.51
CA VAL A 206 -23.80 -21.06 9.28
C VAL A 206 -24.83 -22.14 9.58
N GLU A 207 -24.60 -22.97 10.59
CA GLU A 207 -25.56 -24.01 10.99
C GLU A 207 -26.93 -23.39 11.30
N HIS A 208 -26.94 -22.23 11.97
CA HIS A 208 -28.17 -21.50 12.29
C HIS A 208 -28.85 -20.89 11.06
N ILE A 209 -28.08 -20.29 10.14
CA ILE A 209 -28.59 -19.71 8.90
C ILE A 209 -29.22 -20.82 8.03
N VAL A 210 -28.52 -21.94 7.85
CA VAL A 210 -28.99 -23.07 7.04
C VAL A 210 -30.23 -23.72 7.63
N ALA A 211 -30.29 -23.91 8.95
CA ALA A 211 -31.47 -24.47 9.62
C ALA A 211 -32.73 -23.62 9.47
N LYS A 212 -32.57 -22.30 9.29
CA LYS A 212 -33.66 -21.34 9.08
C LYS A 212 -33.96 -21.07 7.60
N ASP A 213 -33.12 -21.57 6.68
CA ASP A 213 -33.30 -21.29 5.27
C ASP A 213 -34.58 -21.96 4.75
N PRO A 214 -35.46 -21.21 4.07
CA PRO A 214 -36.72 -21.78 3.67
C PRO A 214 -36.65 -22.85 2.57
N SER A 215 -35.54 -22.97 1.83
CA SER A 215 -35.33 -24.10 0.91
C SER A 215 -35.12 -25.39 1.67
N VAL A 216 -34.46 -25.31 2.83
CA VAL A 216 -34.22 -26.44 3.73
C VAL A 216 -35.53 -26.80 4.43
N ILE A 217 -36.26 -25.79 4.92
CA ILE A 217 -37.55 -25.99 5.59
C ILE A 217 -38.62 -26.50 4.61
N SER A 218 -38.74 -25.98 3.38
CA SER A 218 -39.79 -26.39 2.43
C SER A 218 -39.63 -27.84 1.93
N GLN A 219 -38.42 -28.41 1.95
CA GLN A 219 -38.24 -29.84 1.69
C GLN A 219 -38.88 -30.72 2.78
N CYS A 220 -39.08 -30.20 4.00
CA CYS A 220 -39.91 -30.85 5.02
C CYS A 220 -41.36 -31.03 4.59
N THR A 221 -41.92 -30.12 3.79
CA THR A 221 -43.32 -30.16 3.38
C THR A 221 -43.59 -31.29 2.37
N ARG A 222 -42.57 -31.68 1.58
CA ARG A 222 -42.65 -32.83 0.65
C ARG A 222 -42.31 -34.17 1.31
N HIS A 223 -41.45 -34.18 2.33
CA HIS A 223 -41.06 -35.39 3.05
C HIS A 223 -41.19 -35.18 4.57
N PRO A 224 -42.41 -35.31 5.14
CA PRO A 224 -42.69 -35.01 6.54
C PRO A 224 -41.86 -35.86 7.51
N ASN A 225 -41.61 -37.13 7.15
CA ASN A 225 -40.90 -38.11 7.98
C ASN A 225 -39.39 -37.86 8.10
N THR A 226 -38.81 -36.98 7.27
CA THR A 226 -37.38 -36.61 7.29
C THR A 226 -37.16 -35.17 7.74
N CYS A 227 -38.22 -34.45 8.11
CA CYS A 227 -38.09 -33.06 8.53
C CYS A 227 -37.26 -32.93 9.81
N GLY A 228 -36.28 -32.02 9.80
CA GLY A 228 -35.35 -31.81 10.91
C GLY A 228 -34.19 -32.82 10.99
N SER A 229 -34.16 -33.83 10.12
CA SER A 229 -33.09 -34.85 10.12
C SER A 229 -31.93 -34.55 9.17
N PHE A 230 -31.76 -33.31 8.68
CA PHE A 230 -30.64 -33.02 7.78
C PHE A 230 -29.30 -33.05 8.52
N ARG A 231 -28.24 -33.43 7.81
CA ARG A 231 -26.86 -33.43 8.31
C ARG A 231 -26.00 -32.51 7.46
N ILE A 232 -25.33 -31.57 8.12
CA ILE A 232 -24.25 -30.78 7.54
C ILE A 232 -22.94 -31.56 7.75
N SER A 233 -22.15 -31.70 6.69
CA SER A 233 -20.80 -32.27 6.72
C SER A 233 -19.83 -31.41 5.93
N ASP A 234 -18.53 -31.64 6.13
CA ASP A 234 -17.45 -31.02 5.34
C ASP A 234 -17.47 -29.48 5.39
N LEU A 235 -18.00 -28.94 6.49
CA LEU A 235 -18.16 -27.50 6.67
C LEU A 235 -16.80 -26.86 6.97
N SER A 236 -16.43 -25.89 6.15
CA SER A 236 -15.16 -25.17 6.27
C SER A 236 -15.33 -23.69 5.91
N VAL A 237 -14.43 -22.85 6.43
CA VAL A 237 -14.42 -21.40 6.17
C VAL A 237 -13.20 -21.05 5.33
N HIS A 238 -13.45 -20.35 4.22
CA HIS A 238 -12.45 -19.75 3.38
C HIS A 238 -12.48 -18.23 3.58
N CYS A 239 -11.35 -17.65 4.00
CA CYS A 239 -11.22 -16.22 4.21
C CYS A 239 -10.80 -15.54 2.90
N GLY A 240 -11.47 -14.46 2.53
CA GLY A 240 -11.12 -13.68 1.36
C GLY A 240 -9.89 -12.79 1.58
N PRO A 241 -9.29 -12.29 0.49
CA PRO A 241 -8.21 -11.32 0.57
C PRO A 241 -8.68 -10.03 1.28
N GLY A 242 -7.80 -9.43 2.08
CA GLY A 242 -8.10 -8.21 2.87
C GLY A 242 -8.79 -8.45 4.22
N ASN A 243 -9.09 -9.69 4.58
CA ASN A 243 -9.84 -10.11 5.78
C ASN A 243 -9.04 -10.13 7.09
N ASN A 244 -7.95 -9.38 7.17
CA ASN A 244 -7.27 -9.20 8.45
C ASN A 244 -8.01 -8.10 9.20
N GLN A 245 -8.21 -8.27 10.51
CA GLN A 245 -8.72 -7.21 11.36
C GLN A 245 -7.90 -5.95 11.06
N ARG A 246 -8.57 -4.89 10.58
CA ARG A 246 -7.89 -3.63 10.30
C ARG A 246 -7.29 -3.21 11.64
N ASP A 247 -5.97 -3.27 11.72
CA ASP A 247 -5.24 -2.86 12.89
C ASP A 247 -5.63 -1.41 13.18
N THR A 248 -5.94 -1.13 14.45
CA THR A 248 -6.33 0.19 14.91
C THR A 248 -5.29 0.81 15.84
N GLU A 249 -4.26 0.05 16.20
CA GLU A 249 -3.18 0.52 17.04
C GLU A 249 -2.08 1.08 16.14
N PRO A 250 -1.57 2.29 16.41
CA PRO A 250 -0.42 2.81 15.68
C PRO A 250 0.87 2.11 16.09
N PRO A 251 1.90 2.11 15.21
CA PRO A 251 3.23 1.66 15.57
C PRO A 251 3.76 2.35 16.82
N VAL A 252 4.69 1.70 17.51
CA VAL A 252 5.35 2.23 18.70
C VAL A 252 6.77 2.67 18.35
N VAL A 253 7.15 3.85 18.83
CA VAL A 253 8.53 4.36 18.73
C VAL A 253 9.38 3.70 19.82
N ILE A 254 10.27 2.80 19.44
CA ILE A 254 11.17 2.10 20.37
C ILE A 254 12.36 2.98 20.73
N SER A 255 12.95 3.62 19.73
CA SER A 255 14.03 4.58 19.94
C SER A 255 13.98 5.69 18.90
N CYS A 256 14.14 6.92 19.36
CA CYS A 256 14.18 8.12 18.53
C CYS A 256 15.51 8.87 18.80
N PRO A 257 16.14 9.46 17.78
CA PRO A 257 17.29 10.34 17.98
C PRO A 257 16.94 11.49 18.94
N GLN A 258 17.94 11.95 19.70
CA GLN A 258 17.81 13.17 20.49
C GLN A 258 18.24 14.38 19.66
N ASN A 259 17.87 15.58 20.12
CA ASN A 259 18.34 16.82 19.51
C ASN A 259 19.87 16.87 19.48
N ILE A 260 20.42 17.38 18.39
CA ILE A 260 21.87 17.42 18.16
C ILE A 260 22.31 18.88 18.14
N GLU A 261 23.23 19.22 19.04
CA GLU A 261 23.88 20.54 19.04
C GLU A 261 25.35 20.40 18.64
N ILE A 262 25.76 21.15 17.63
CA ILE A 262 27.14 21.18 17.13
C ILE A 262 27.71 22.58 17.30
N GLU A 263 28.80 22.67 18.06
CA GLU A 263 29.63 23.87 18.16
C GLU A 263 30.90 23.64 17.33
N THR A 264 31.15 24.50 16.34
CA THR A 264 32.32 24.38 15.47
C THR A 264 33.59 24.82 16.20
N LYS A 265 34.70 24.10 15.99
CA LYS A 265 35.99 24.40 16.62
C LYS A 265 36.83 25.31 15.71
N LYS A 266 36.90 26.60 16.07
CA LYS A 266 37.67 27.67 15.39
C LYS A 266 37.20 28.03 13.97
N GLY A 267 37.21 29.34 13.70
CA GLY A 267 36.80 29.92 12.43
C GLY A 267 37.52 29.26 11.28
N ASN A 268 36.74 28.57 10.44
CA ASN A 268 37.24 27.83 9.31
C ASN A 268 37.26 28.78 8.10
N PRO A 269 38.43 29.15 7.56
CA PRO A 269 38.53 30.11 6.46
C PRO A 269 38.10 29.55 5.09
N TYR A 270 37.63 28.30 5.00
CA TYR A 270 37.16 27.69 3.76
C TYR A 270 35.96 26.76 4.02
N TRP A 271 34.90 26.90 3.21
CA TRP A 271 33.69 26.07 3.10
C TRP A 271 33.86 24.52 3.09
N ASN A 272 35.08 23.98 3.26
CA ASN A 272 35.42 22.56 3.08
C ASN A 272 35.48 21.72 4.37
N ASP A 273 35.40 22.33 5.56
CA ASP A 273 35.50 21.62 6.86
C ASP A 273 34.27 21.88 7.75
N LEU A 274 33.09 21.64 7.18
CA LEU A 274 31.81 21.60 7.90
C LEU A 274 31.71 20.32 8.74
N PRO A 275 31.08 20.36 9.93
CA PRO A 275 30.91 19.18 10.77
C PRO A 275 30.07 18.12 10.04
N GLU A 276 30.58 16.89 10.05
CA GLU A 276 29.84 15.73 9.54
C GLU A 276 28.81 15.30 10.58
N LEU A 277 27.55 15.22 10.15
CA LEU A 277 26.45 14.89 11.02
C LEU A 277 26.26 13.37 11.10
N SER A 278 26.11 12.83 12.31
CA SER A 278 25.79 11.42 12.50
C SER A 278 24.75 11.21 13.59
N TRP A 279 23.74 10.40 13.30
CA TRP A 279 22.76 9.92 14.28
C TRP A 279 22.43 8.45 14.06
N LYS A 280 21.82 7.80 15.06
CA LYS A 280 21.28 6.45 14.93
C LYS A 280 19.88 6.54 14.35
N GLU A 281 19.58 5.82 13.27
CA GLU A 281 18.23 5.79 12.69
C GLU A 281 17.19 5.33 13.74
N PRO A 282 15.96 5.88 13.72
CA PRO A 282 14.91 5.50 14.65
C PRO A 282 14.46 4.05 14.44
N VAL A 283 13.99 3.44 15.53
CA VAL A 283 13.46 2.06 15.53
C VAL A 283 11.99 2.11 15.89
N PHE A 284 11.18 1.45 15.08
CA PHE A 284 9.74 1.31 15.27
C PHE A 284 9.40 -0.18 15.33
N GLU A 285 8.44 -0.53 16.18
CA GLU A 285 7.85 -1.86 16.24
C GLU A 285 6.33 -1.72 16.20
N ASP A 286 5.66 -2.78 15.76
CA ASP A 286 4.22 -2.80 15.63
C ASP A 286 3.67 -4.19 15.90
N ASN A 287 2.41 -4.25 16.33
CA ASN A 287 1.75 -5.52 16.63
C ASN A 287 1.23 -6.20 15.33
N SER A 288 1.09 -5.46 14.22
CA SER A 288 0.81 -6.02 12.91
C SER A 288 2.08 -6.70 12.39
N ARG A 289 1.99 -8.02 12.15
CA ARG A 289 3.13 -8.87 11.74
C ARG A 289 3.65 -8.57 10.30
N GLY A 290 3.46 -7.35 9.80
CA GLY A 290 3.84 -6.90 8.46
C GLY A 290 5.00 -5.90 8.47
N PRO A 291 5.60 -5.61 7.30
CA PRO A 291 6.68 -4.62 7.20
C PRO A 291 6.14 -3.19 7.38
N LEU A 292 6.86 -2.38 8.16
CA LEU A 292 6.58 -0.95 8.32
C LEU A 292 7.18 -0.14 7.16
N THR A 293 6.43 0.86 6.70
CA THR A 293 6.94 1.86 5.74
C THR A 293 7.44 3.07 6.51
N ILE A 294 8.73 3.37 6.41
CA ILE A 294 9.34 4.54 7.07
C ILE A 294 9.60 5.62 6.03
N THR A 295 9.01 6.80 6.22
CA THR A 295 9.27 7.98 5.41
C THR A 295 9.94 9.06 6.24
N LYS A 296 10.81 9.83 5.59
CA LYS A 296 11.51 10.95 6.20
C LYS A 296 10.99 12.27 5.62
N GLY A 297 10.77 13.24 6.49
CA GLY A 297 10.37 14.61 6.17
C GLY A 297 11.18 15.63 6.97
N GLY A 298 10.74 16.89 6.90
CA GLY A 298 11.44 18.03 7.48
C GLY A 298 12.43 18.67 6.52
N SER A 299 13.55 19.14 7.04
CA SER A 299 14.68 19.68 6.27
C SER A 299 15.34 18.58 5.43
N ASN A 300 15.85 18.95 4.24
CA ASN A 300 16.56 18.04 3.33
C ASN A 300 17.99 17.73 3.82
N VAL A 301 18.11 17.15 5.01
CA VAL A 301 19.37 16.85 5.70
C VAL A 301 19.46 15.35 5.94
N ASN A 302 20.56 14.70 5.55
CA ASN A 302 20.81 13.27 5.66
C ASN A 302 21.95 12.91 6.61
N ASN A 303 21.95 11.66 7.02
CA ASN A 303 22.97 11.10 7.91
C ASN A 303 24.28 11.01 7.13
N GLY A 304 25.35 11.60 7.67
CA GLY A 304 26.62 11.83 6.98
C GLY A 304 26.72 13.16 6.24
N ASP A 305 25.66 14.00 6.21
CA ASP A 305 25.75 15.31 5.56
C ASP A 305 26.67 16.25 6.33
N LYS A 306 27.35 17.11 5.58
CA LYS A 306 28.10 18.24 6.09
C LYS A 306 27.19 19.47 6.12
N LEU A 307 26.87 19.97 7.32
CA LEU A 307 25.88 21.02 7.49
C LEU A 307 26.49 22.40 7.73
N ALA A 308 25.89 23.40 7.07
CA ALA A 308 26.10 24.79 7.41
C ALA A 308 25.46 25.12 8.78
N TYR A 309 25.71 26.33 9.27
CA TYR A 309 25.05 26.87 10.45
C TYR A 309 23.54 26.96 10.21
N GLY A 310 22.77 26.85 11.30
CA GLY A 310 21.32 26.98 11.26
C GLY A 310 20.60 25.97 12.13
N GLN A 311 19.28 25.95 11.98
CA GLN A 311 18.41 24.95 12.59
C GLN A 311 17.77 24.09 11.51
N TYR A 312 17.89 22.78 11.70
CA TYR A 312 17.33 21.79 10.81
C TYR A 312 16.37 20.91 11.60
N SER A 313 15.23 20.58 11.01
CA SER A 313 14.26 19.67 11.60
C SER A 313 14.27 18.36 10.82
N VAL A 314 14.24 17.23 11.52
CA VAL A 314 14.10 15.92 10.88
C VAL A 314 12.91 15.21 11.50
N GLU A 315 12.00 14.74 10.65
CA GLU A 315 10.81 13.97 11.05
C GLU A 315 10.84 12.61 10.36
N TYR A 316 10.64 11.54 11.12
CA TYR A 316 10.40 10.19 10.61
C TYR A 316 8.97 9.78 10.92
N ILE A 317 8.27 9.25 9.92
CA ILE A 317 6.91 8.74 10.03
C ILE A 317 6.94 7.25 9.67
N ALA A 318 6.58 6.39 10.64
CA ALA A 318 6.35 4.98 10.40
C ALA A 318 4.85 4.76 10.15
N THR A 319 4.52 4.06 9.06
CA THR A 319 3.15 3.70 8.69
C THR A 319 3.03 2.18 8.62
N ASP A 320 2.03 1.62 9.32
CA ASP A 320 1.70 0.19 9.25
C ASP A 320 0.90 -0.16 7.97
N LEU A 321 0.57 -1.44 7.79
CA LEU A 321 -0.22 -1.90 6.65
C LEU A 321 -1.69 -1.45 6.69
N SER A 322 -2.19 -1.06 7.86
CA SER A 322 -3.56 -0.58 8.08
C SER A 322 -3.69 0.94 7.92
N GLY A 323 -2.57 1.65 7.77
CA GLY A 323 -2.47 3.09 7.62
C GLY A 323 -2.34 3.86 8.93
N ASN A 324 -2.17 3.21 10.09
CA ASN A 324 -1.89 3.93 11.33
C ASN A 324 -0.43 4.42 11.34
N GLN A 325 -0.19 5.54 12.01
CA GLN A 325 1.08 6.25 11.93
C GLN A 325 1.64 6.61 13.30
N ALA A 326 2.97 6.47 13.41
CA ALA A 326 3.76 6.94 14.53
C ALA A 326 4.84 7.91 14.04
N LYS A 327 5.14 8.92 14.87
CA LYS A 327 6.06 9.99 14.51
C LYS A 327 7.20 10.09 15.51
N CYS A 328 8.41 10.29 15.01
CA CYS A 328 9.62 10.61 15.77
C CYS A 328 10.28 11.83 15.12
N SER A 329 10.51 12.89 15.89
CA SER A 329 11.13 14.12 15.41
C SER A 329 12.22 14.59 16.35
N PHE A 330 13.25 15.22 15.77
CA PHE A 330 14.34 15.85 16.49
C PHE A 330 14.88 17.05 15.70
N GLU A 331 15.56 17.93 16.43
CA GLU A 331 16.16 19.15 15.88
C GLU A 331 17.69 19.07 15.88
N ILE A 332 18.30 19.65 14.87
CA ILE A 332 19.75 19.82 14.76
C ILE A 332 20.05 21.31 14.77
N SER A 333 20.87 21.75 15.72
CA SER A 333 21.35 23.13 15.81
C SER A 333 22.85 23.18 15.60
N VAL A 334 23.26 23.87 14.54
CA VAL A 334 24.68 24.16 14.26
C VAL A 334 24.92 25.63 14.60
N LYS A 335 25.62 25.88 15.70
CA LYS A 335 25.88 27.23 16.23
C LYS A 335 27.12 27.84 15.57
N SER A 336 27.06 29.13 15.24
CA SER A 336 28.19 29.90 14.69
C SER A 336 29.20 30.28 15.79
N ILE A 337 30.43 30.56 15.38
CA ILE A 337 31.44 31.20 16.22
C ILE A 337 31.22 32.71 16.14
N ALA A 338 31.03 33.38 17.28
CA ALA A 338 30.88 34.83 17.32
C ALA A 338 32.16 35.52 16.82
N CYS A 339 32.03 36.49 15.91
CA CYS A 339 33.16 37.31 15.51
C CYS A 339 33.71 38.11 16.71
N THR A 340 35.04 38.15 16.85
CA THR A 340 35.67 38.98 17.88
C THR A 340 35.76 40.44 17.44
N MET A 341 35.50 41.37 18.35
CA MET A 341 35.66 42.81 18.13
C MET A 341 36.39 43.45 19.30
N GLU A 342 37.25 44.42 19.01
CA GLU A 342 37.93 45.25 20.00
C GLU A 342 37.39 46.67 19.88
N LEU A 343 36.91 47.23 20.99
CA LEU A 343 36.34 48.57 20.98
C LEU A 343 37.45 49.62 20.79
N PRO A 344 37.34 50.53 19.81
CA PRO A 344 38.32 51.58 19.58
C PRO A 344 38.29 52.59 20.72
N GLU A 345 39.43 52.85 21.36
CA GLU A 345 39.56 54.00 22.25
C GLU A 345 39.20 55.28 21.49
N HIS A 346 38.41 56.16 22.13
CA HIS A 346 37.81 57.35 21.55
C HIS A 346 36.95 57.13 20.28
N GLY A 347 36.39 55.93 20.14
CA GLY A 347 35.52 55.59 19.03
C GLY A 347 34.28 54.81 19.47
N ALA A 348 33.54 54.33 18.48
CA ALA A 348 32.35 53.51 18.67
C ALA A 348 32.24 52.47 17.56
N ILE A 349 31.57 51.36 17.85
CA ILE A 349 31.15 50.37 16.85
C ILE A 349 29.63 50.31 16.88
N VAL A 350 28.99 50.38 15.72
CA VAL A 350 27.54 50.20 15.60
C VAL A 350 27.27 48.96 14.78
N CYS A 351 26.47 48.04 15.30
CA CYS A 351 26.18 46.77 14.65
C CYS A 351 24.68 46.50 14.58
N GLY A 352 24.21 45.87 13.51
CA GLY A 352 22.82 45.47 13.35
C GLY A 352 22.62 44.28 12.41
N TYR A 353 21.47 43.62 12.53
CA TYR A 353 21.12 42.50 11.66
C TYR A 353 20.35 43.01 10.43
N PRO A 354 20.88 42.83 9.21
CA PRO A 354 20.20 43.26 7.99
C PRO A 354 18.85 42.54 7.86
N SER A 355 17.80 43.29 7.55
CA SER A 355 16.45 42.75 7.37
C SER A 355 16.02 42.87 5.92
N VAL A 356 15.78 41.74 5.26
CA VAL A 356 15.32 41.68 3.87
C VAL A 356 14.08 40.80 3.79
N GLU A 357 13.08 41.23 3.03
CA GLU A 357 11.82 40.49 2.89
C GLU A 357 12.07 39.05 2.42
N GLY A 358 11.57 38.07 3.19
CA GLY A 358 11.69 36.64 2.92
C GLY A 358 13.09 36.04 3.12
N MET A 359 14.08 36.78 3.64
CA MET A 359 15.39 36.24 4.05
C MET A 359 15.66 36.54 5.51
N ASP A 360 15.91 35.51 6.30
CA ASP A 360 16.46 35.63 7.64
C ASP A 360 17.98 35.54 7.58
N LEU A 361 18.62 36.68 7.27
CA LEU A 361 20.08 36.79 7.32
C LEU A 361 20.52 36.77 8.79
N MET A 362 21.44 35.86 9.11
CA MET A 362 22.05 35.75 10.44
C MET A 362 23.39 36.49 10.54
N THR A 363 23.85 37.11 9.45
CA THR A 363 25.04 37.95 9.42
C THR A 363 24.79 39.24 10.21
N ILE A 364 25.83 39.77 10.86
CA ILE A 364 25.76 41.07 11.54
C ILE A 364 26.65 42.06 10.80
N ASP A 365 26.07 43.19 10.41
CA ASP A 365 26.80 44.27 9.74
C ASP A 365 27.15 45.33 10.77
N CYS A 366 28.40 45.77 10.74
CA CYS A 366 28.93 46.77 11.65
C CYS A 366 29.66 47.89 10.90
N ILE A 367 29.69 49.05 11.54
CA ILE A 367 30.54 50.19 11.19
C ILE A 367 31.40 50.58 12.37
N VAL A 368 32.58 51.13 12.09
CA VAL A 368 33.47 51.69 13.10
C VAL A 368 33.56 53.19 12.92
N LEU A 369 33.44 53.93 14.02
CA LEU A 369 33.36 55.38 14.08
C LEU A 369 34.42 55.92 15.04
N CYS A 370 34.97 57.10 14.76
CA CYS A 370 35.86 57.82 15.67
C CYS A 370 35.23 59.13 16.13
N GLN A 371 35.56 59.63 17.32
CA GLN A 371 35.22 61.00 17.66
C GLN A 371 35.94 61.98 16.72
N SER A 372 35.28 63.07 16.31
CA SER A 372 35.77 64.02 15.28
C SER A 372 37.13 64.66 15.59
N LYS A 373 37.57 64.66 16.86
CA LYS A 373 38.89 65.18 17.29
C LYS A 373 40.05 64.19 17.04
N TYR A 374 39.76 62.95 16.70
CA TYR A 374 40.74 61.91 16.38
C TYR A 374 40.67 61.51 14.92
N GLN A 375 41.67 60.75 14.46
CA GLN A 375 41.73 60.18 13.12
C GLN A 375 41.89 58.66 13.19
N PHE A 376 41.43 57.95 12.17
CA PHE A 376 41.67 56.52 12.06
C PHE A 376 43.15 56.22 11.79
N SER A 377 43.71 55.24 12.48
CA SER A 377 45.04 54.69 12.17
C SER A 377 45.10 53.98 10.81
N ARG A 378 43.97 53.44 10.33
CA ARG A 378 43.77 52.82 9.02
C ARG A 378 42.38 53.17 8.49
N ASP A 379 42.29 53.47 7.20
CA ASP A 379 41.06 53.90 6.55
C ASP A 379 39.93 52.87 6.79
N PRO A 380 38.77 53.29 7.32
CA PRO A 380 37.67 52.38 7.58
C PRO A 380 36.95 51.98 6.28
N TYR A 381 36.39 50.77 6.27
CA TYR A 381 35.46 50.32 5.25
C TYR A 381 34.03 50.74 5.58
N PRO A 382 33.17 50.98 4.57
CA PRO A 382 31.76 51.33 4.77
C PRO A 382 30.98 50.34 5.62
N ILE A 383 31.16 49.03 5.41
CA ILE A 383 30.46 47.98 6.16
C ILE A 383 31.43 46.81 6.41
N TYR A 384 31.43 46.33 7.65
CA TYR A 384 32.05 45.08 8.08
C TYR A 384 30.95 44.06 8.36
N ALA A 385 30.86 42.99 7.58
CA ALA A 385 29.92 41.90 7.83
C ALA A 385 30.64 40.75 8.53
N CYS A 386 30.13 40.35 9.68
CA CYS A 386 30.57 39.12 10.32
C CYS A 386 29.95 37.93 9.57
N SER A 387 30.79 37.09 8.97
CA SER A 387 30.35 35.83 8.39
C SER A 387 30.05 34.81 9.48
N GLU A 388 29.34 33.76 9.11
CA GLU A 388 29.04 32.67 10.03
C GLU A 388 30.25 31.79 10.38
N GLU A 389 31.39 32.02 9.72
CA GLU A 389 32.70 31.44 10.03
C GLU A 389 33.43 32.20 11.16
N GLY A 390 32.84 33.27 11.70
CA GLY A 390 33.46 34.10 12.74
C GLY A 390 34.54 35.04 12.20
N LEU A 391 34.49 35.36 10.90
CA LEU A 391 35.44 36.23 10.20
C LEU A 391 34.74 37.50 9.71
N TRP A 392 35.43 38.63 9.78
CA TRP A 392 34.92 39.89 9.26
C TRP A 392 35.25 40.05 7.77
N TRP A 393 34.23 40.36 6.99
CA TRP A 393 34.29 40.70 5.58
C TRP A 393 34.04 42.19 5.37
N THR A 394 34.72 42.79 4.42
CA THR A 394 34.59 44.23 4.13
C THR A 394 33.93 44.46 2.78
N PHE A 395 32.90 45.30 2.73
CA PHE A 395 32.28 45.73 1.49
C PHE A 395 32.82 47.08 1.04
N THR A 396 33.31 47.15 -0.19
CA THR A 396 33.68 48.42 -0.85
C THR A 396 32.59 48.84 -1.84
N SER A 397 32.68 50.06 -2.37
CA SER A 397 31.75 50.58 -3.38
C SER A 397 31.90 49.93 -4.76
N THR A 398 32.80 48.95 -4.94
CA THR A 398 32.93 48.19 -6.20
C THR A 398 32.27 46.82 -6.07
N PHE A 399 31.85 46.26 -7.21
CA PHE A 399 30.94 45.10 -7.34
C PHE A 399 31.49 43.74 -6.85
N THR A 400 32.59 43.73 -6.10
CA THR A 400 33.24 42.52 -5.63
C THR A 400 33.62 42.70 -4.16
N PRO A 401 33.30 41.74 -3.27
CA PRO A 401 33.93 41.65 -1.95
C PRO A 401 35.44 41.55 -2.18
N ILE A 402 36.16 42.65 -1.93
CA ILE A 402 37.62 42.70 -2.01
C ILE A 402 38.08 43.16 -0.63
N GLY A 403 38.54 42.23 0.21
CA GLY A 403 39.22 42.57 1.45
C GLY A 403 39.26 41.40 2.41
N PRO A 404 40.35 41.27 3.21
CA PRO A 404 40.78 40.00 3.80
C PRO A 404 39.81 39.47 4.84
N ASN A 405 39.83 38.15 5.06
CA ASN A 405 39.25 37.52 6.24
C ASN A 405 39.92 38.10 7.49
N LEU A 406 39.31 39.12 8.10
CA LEU A 406 39.84 39.74 9.30
C LEU A 406 39.40 38.90 10.51
N PRO A 407 40.34 38.38 11.33
CA PRO A 407 39.99 37.58 12.50
C PRO A 407 39.34 38.41 13.61
N SER A 408 39.55 39.74 13.62
CA SER A 408 38.96 40.67 14.58
C SER A 408 38.77 42.05 13.96
N LEU A 409 37.73 42.75 14.40
CA LEU A 409 37.48 44.16 14.07
C LEU A 409 38.22 45.04 15.10
N ASN A 410 39.41 45.53 14.75
CA ASN A 410 40.35 46.17 15.68
C ASN A 410 40.90 47.52 15.20
N HIS A 411 40.00 48.43 14.79
CA HIS A 411 40.40 49.79 14.42
C HIS A 411 40.81 50.60 15.65
N LYS A 412 41.71 51.58 15.44
CA LYS A 412 42.15 52.52 16.47
C LYS A 412 41.94 53.95 16.01
N CYS A 413 41.36 54.78 16.88
CA CYS A 413 41.33 56.23 16.75
C CYS A 413 42.56 56.80 17.48
N GLN A 414 43.27 57.72 16.84
CA GLN A 414 44.51 58.30 17.36
C GLN A 414 44.52 59.81 17.12
N GLU A 415 45.39 60.53 17.81
CA GLU A 415 45.52 61.98 17.61
C GLU A 415 45.94 62.31 16.16
N PRO A 416 45.46 63.45 15.60
CA PRO A 416 45.86 63.93 14.30
C PRO A 416 47.38 64.12 14.19
N ASP A 417 47.99 63.54 13.15
CA ASP A 417 49.42 63.68 12.88
C ASP A 417 49.66 64.99 12.14
N ILE A 418 50.21 65.97 12.85
CA ILE A 418 50.45 67.34 12.35
C ILE A 418 51.37 67.35 11.11
N HIS A 419 52.16 66.28 10.90
CA HIS A 419 53.11 66.18 9.79
C HIS A 419 52.56 65.45 8.56
N LYS A 420 51.38 64.83 8.64
CA LYS A 420 50.74 64.17 7.50
C LYS A 420 49.54 64.97 7.03
N LYS A 421 49.39 65.12 5.71
CA LYS A 421 48.15 65.66 5.14
C LYS A 421 47.01 64.73 5.54
N PRO A 422 45.90 65.27 6.10
CA PRO A 422 44.77 64.45 6.50
C PRO A 422 44.21 63.74 5.26
N LYS A 423 44.03 62.42 5.37
CA LYS A 423 43.30 61.66 4.35
C LYS A 423 41.83 62.08 4.41
N VAL A 424 41.22 62.25 3.23
CA VAL A 424 39.79 62.59 3.13
C VAL A 424 38.99 61.32 3.36
N VAL A 425 38.53 61.13 4.60
CA VAL A 425 37.58 60.08 5.01
C VAL A 425 36.19 60.72 5.08
N ASP A 426 35.13 59.97 4.72
CA ASP A 426 33.74 60.46 4.80
C ASP A 426 33.45 60.97 6.23
N GLN A 427 32.86 62.16 6.34
CA GLN A 427 32.55 62.80 7.62
C GLN A 427 31.61 61.95 8.49
N ASN A 428 30.79 61.09 7.87
CA ASN A 428 29.90 60.18 8.59
C ASN A 428 30.63 59.04 9.31
N PHE A 429 31.96 58.89 9.13
CA PHE A 429 32.78 58.03 10.00
C PHE A 429 33.14 58.70 11.33
N TYR A 430 32.78 59.98 11.50
CA TYR A 430 33.07 60.74 12.70
C TYR A 430 31.80 61.16 13.44
N PHE A 431 31.93 61.39 14.73
CA PHE A 431 30.85 61.89 15.57
C PHE A 431 31.35 62.84 16.66
N ASP A 432 30.46 63.73 17.10
CA ASP A 432 30.70 64.66 18.19
C ASP A 432 29.80 64.34 19.38
N GLY A 433 30.30 64.61 20.58
CA GLY A 433 29.58 64.37 21.84
C GLY A 433 29.96 63.07 22.54
N ASP A 434 29.21 62.75 23.59
CA ASP A 434 29.37 61.52 24.38
C ASP A 434 28.66 60.36 23.68
N CYS A 435 29.38 59.28 23.38
CA CYS A 435 28.81 58.08 22.77
C CYS A 435 27.73 57.42 23.64
N HIS A 436 27.73 57.65 24.95
CA HIS A 436 26.70 57.14 25.85
C HIS A 436 25.43 58.00 25.88
N ASP A 437 25.47 59.19 25.26
CA ASP A 437 24.28 60.02 25.12
C ASP A 437 23.32 59.44 24.07
N ARG A 438 22.04 59.38 24.40
CA ARG A 438 21.02 58.75 23.55
C ARG A 438 20.86 59.45 22.20
N THR A 439 20.96 60.77 22.15
CA THR A 439 20.80 61.52 20.90
C THR A 439 22.00 61.30 19.97
N VAL A 440 23.19 61.15 20.56
CA VAL A 440 24.39 60.74 19.83
C VAL A 440 24.20 59.31 19.31
N GLN A 441 23.78 58.35 20.15
CA GLN A 441 23.54 56.97 19.72
C GLN A 441 22.54 56.84 18.57
N ASP A 442 21.41 57.55 18.61
CA ASP A 442 20.42 57.57 17.52
C ASP A 442 21.05 58.07 16.20
N THR A 443 21.96 59.05 16.30
CA THR A 443 22.73 59.55 15.15
C THR A 443 23.69 58.49 14.60
N LEU A 444 24.43 57.80 15.48
CA LEU A 444 25.35 56.72 15.09
C LEU A 444 24.61 55.53 14.44
N ILE A 445 23.42 55.20 14.93
CA ILE A 445 22.53 54.20 14.32
C ILE A 445 22.16 54.62 12.89
N GLY A 446 21.84 55.89 12.66
CA GLY A 446 21.59 56.43 11.32
C GLY A 446 22.79 56.31 10.37
N HIS A 447 24.02 56.38 10.89
CA HIS A 447 25.23 56.21 10.08
C HIS A 447 25.35 54.78 9.50
N LEU A 448 24.90 53.75 10.23
CA LEU A 448 24.89 52.37 9.75
C LEU A 448 24.00 52.23 8.50
N GLU A 449 22.81 52.83 8.50
CA GLU A 449 21.94 52.87 7.33
C GLU A 449 22.53 53.72 6.18
N TYR A 450 23.18 54.84 6.50
CA TYR A 450 23.85 55.67 5.50
C TYR A 450 24.91 54.88 4.73
N PHE A 451 25.81 54.19 5.44
CA PHE A 451 26.87 53.42 4.80
C PHE A 451 26.34 52.22 4.03
N GLN A 452 25.27 51.56 4.53
CA GLN A 452 24.63 50.47 3.80
C GLN A 452 24.13 50.93 2.43
N ARG A 453 23.51 52.12 2.34
CA ARG A 453 23.05 52.71 1.07
C ARG A 453 24.16 53.08 0.10
N LYS A 454 25.39 53.20 0.59
CA LYS A 454 26.59 53.50 -0.20
C LYS A 454 27.31 52.25 -0.71
N THR A 455 26.90 51.05 -0.26
CA THR A 455 27.45 49.80 -0.77
C THR A 455 26.97 49.52 -2.19
N SER A 456 27.84 48.91 -3.01
CA SER A 456 27.53 48.50 -4.39
C SER A 456 26.37 47.51 -4.46
N ALA A 457 26.27 46.61 -3.48
CA ALA A 457 25.20 45.61 -3.37
C ALA A 457 23.81 46.27 -3.20
N TYR A 458 23.69 47.24 -2.30
CA TYR A 458 22.44 47.96 -2.10
C TYR A 458 22.08 48.83 -3.32
N GLN A 459 23.06 49.55 -3.88
CA GLN A 459 22.85 50.38 -5.08
C GLN A 459 22.42 49.54 -6.29
N TYR A 460 22.99 48.36 -6.48
CA TYR A 460 22.56 47.42 -7.51
C TYR A 460 21.10 47.00 -7.32
N CYS A 461 20.69 46.67 -6.09
CA CYS A 461 19.32 46.29 -5.80
C CYS A 461 18.32 47.46 -5.91
N GLU A 462 18.72 48.70 -5.59
CA GLU A 462 17.87 49.86 -5.84
C GLU A 462 17.64 50.13 -7.33
N LEU A 463 18.64 49.85 -8.18
CA LEU A 463 18.55 49.97 -9.63
C LEU A 463 17.80 48.79 -10.28
N ASN A 464 17.79 47.62 -9.65
CA ASN A 464 17.21 46.37 -10.16
C ASN A 464 16.11 45.82 -9.23
N ARG A 465 15.12 46.67 -8.89
CA ARG A 465 14.07 46.35 -7.91
C ARG A 465 13.22 45.12 -8.25
N GLU A 466 13.13 44.75 -9.52
CA GLU A 466 12.40 43.54 -9.96
C GLU A 466 13.15 42.25 -9.63
N PHE A 467 14.48 42.32 -9.47
CA PHE A 467 15.36 41.17 -9.25
C PHE A 467 15.83 41.04 -7.79
N CYS A 468 15.68 42.09 -7.00
CA CYS A 468 16.08 42.11 -5.60
C CYS A 468 14.88 42.13 -4.65
N ARG A 469 15.03 41.45 -3.51
CA ARG A 469 14.05 41.48 -2.43
C ARG A 469 14.08 42.83 -1.70
N LYS A 470 12.95 43.22 -1.10
CA LYS A 470 12.80 44.52 -0.44
C LYS A 470 13.65 44.61 0.84
N TRP A 471 14.47 45.64 0.94
CA TRP A 471 15.22 46.00 2.15
C TRP A 471 14.30 46.65 3.19
N ASN A 472 14.37 46.18 4.44
CA ASN A 472 13.54 46.62 5.57
C ASN A 472 14.35 47.29 6.70
N GLY A 473 15.62 47.65 6.47
CA GLY A 473 16.48 48.25 7.48
C GLY A 473 17.24 47.23 8.32
N TYR A 474 17.69 47.65 9.50
CA TYR A 474 18.38 46.80 10.46
C TYR A 474 17.50 46.48 11.67
N ARG A 475 17.65 45.26 12.20
CA ARG A 475 17.06 44.81 13.46
C ARG A 475 18.13 44.73 14.56
N ASN A 476 17.70 44.89 15.81
CA ASN A 476 18.55 44.78 17.00
C ASN A 476 19.85 45.58 16.91
N VAL A 477 19.76 46.83 16.43
CA VAL A 477 20.93 47.69 16.29
C VAL A 477 21.47 48.05 17.68
N THR A 478 22.76 47.87 17.87
CA THR A 478 23.46 48.12 19.13
C THR A 478 24.66 49.03 18.89
N VAL A 479 24.84 50.03 19.75
CA VAL A 479 26.00 50.92 19.78
C VAL A 479 26.93 50.47 20.91
N PHE A 480 28.19 50.21 20.57
CA PHE A 480 29.24 49.86 21.51
C PHE A 480 30.25 51.00 21.58
N CYS A 481 30.32 51.67 22.73
CA CYS A 481 31.22 52.79 22.96
C CYS A 481 32.57 52.32 23.48
N GLY A 482 33.66 52.77 22.85
CA GLY A 482 34.99 52.56 23.38
C GLY A 482 35.30 53.45 24.58
N SER A 483 36.43 53.18 25.23
CA SER A 483 36.91 54.01 26.34
C SER A 483 37.20 55.44 25.86
N THR A 484 36.92 56.42 26.72
CA THR A 484 37.07 57.86 26.46
C THR A 484 38.41 58.42 26.84
#